data_AF-A0A8S3CGJ4-F1
#
_entry.id   AF-A0A8S3CGJ4-F1
#
_cell.length_a   1.000
_cell.length_b   1.000
_cell.length_c   1.000
_cell.angle_alpha   90.00
_cell.angle_beta   90.00
_cell.angle_gamma   90.00
#
_symmetry.space_group_name_H-M   'P 1'
#
loop_
_entity.id
_entity.type
_entity.pdbx_description
1 polymer ?
#
loop_
_entity_poly.entity_id
_entity_poly.type
_entity_poly.pdbx_seq_one_letter_code
_entity_poly.pdbx_strand_id
1 'polypeptide(L)' 'LKNDNRVVQDDHLKFDITGDTVKLVITETVPSDAGSYELIAENALGSIDCAAKLIVQ' A
#
# COMPACT_ATOMS: atom_id res chain seq x y z
N LEU A 1 -3.11 -0.21 -4.07
CA LEU A 1 -2.78 0.47 -5.33
C LEU A 1 -1.84 1.64 -5.03
N LYS A 2 -0.97 2.01 -5.98
CA LYS A 2 -0.19 3.25 -6.00
C LYS A 2 -0.51 3.96 -7.31
N ASN A 3 -1.17 5.11 -7.25
CA ASN A 3 -1.66 5.83 -8.43
C ASN A 3 -2.41 4.88 -9.39
N ASP A 4 -3.44 4.19 -8.86
CA ASP A 4 -4.28 3.20 -9.57
C ASP A 4 -3.58 1.92 -10.05
N ASN A 5 -2.26 1.80 -9.88
CA ASN A 5 -1.50 0.61 -10.25
C ASN A 5 -1.37 -0.35 -9.07
N ARG A 6 -1.42 -1.66 -9.35
CA ARG A 6 -1.18 -2.67 -8.31
C ARG A 6 0.24 -2.56 -7.78
N VAL A 7 0.37 -2.48 -6.45
CA VAL A 7 1.66 -2.51 -5.79
C VAL A 7 2.17 -3.95 -5.82
N VAL A 8 3.39 -4.14 -6.30
CA VAL A 8 4.07 -5.44 -6.33
C VAL A 8 5.10 -5.46 -5.22
N GLN A 9 5.21 -6.60 -4.53
CA GLN A 9 6.18 -6.78 -3.46
C GLN A 9 7.57 -7.00 -4.03
N ASP A 10 8.57 -6.33 -3.46
CA ASP A 10 9.98 -6.47 -3.78
C ASP A 10 10.85 -6.18 -2.54
N ASP A 11 12.15 -5.92 -2.74
CA ASP A 11 13.06 -5.59 -1.65
C ASP A 11 12.77 -4.23 -1.02
N HIS A 12 12.15 -3.31 -1.77
CA HIS A 12 11.81 -1.93 -1.41
C HIS A 12 10.41 -1.79 -0.79
N LEU A 13 9.44 -2.56 -1.29
CA LEU A 13 8.04 -2.55 -0.91
C LEU A 13 7.63 -3.92 -0.36
N LYS A 14 7.26 -3.98 0.92
CA LYS A 14 6.90 -5.23 1.61
C LYS A 14 5.51 -5.17 2.18
N PHE A 15 4.77 -6.28 2.06
CA PHE A 15 3.54 -6.47 2.81
C PHE A 15 3.86 -7.23 4.09
N ASP A 16 3.48 -6.66 5.23
CA ASP A 16 3.51 -7.33 6.53
C ASP A 16 2.06 -7.60 6.95
N ILE A 17 1.72 -8.89 7.00
CA ILE A 17 0.38 -9.38 7.32
C ILE A 17 0.48 -10.14 8.64
N THR A 18 -0.13 -9.60 9.68
CA THR A 18 -0.15 -10.20 11.01
C THR A 18 -1.59 -10.25 11.53
N GLY A 19 -2.18 -11.45 11.56
CA GLY A 19 -3.59 -11.64 11.89
C GLY A 19 -4.47 -10.85 10.92
N ASP A 20 -5.30 -9.95 11.46
CA ASP A 20 -6.22 -9.11 10.69
C ASP A 20 -5.60 -7.76 10.28
N THR A 21 -4.30 -7.56 10.54
CA THR A 21 -3.59 -6.32 10.21
C THR A 21 -2.74 -6.52 8.97
N VAL A 22 -2.96 -5.67 7.96
CA VAL A 22 -2.14 -5.57 6.75
C VAL A 22 -1.41 -4.24 6.73
N LYS A 23 -0.09 -4.27 6.55
CA LYS A 23 0.76 -3.09 6.44
C LYS A 23 1.55 -3.12 5.13
N LEU A 24 1.66 -1.96 4.48
CA LEU A 24 2.64 -1.72 3.41
C LEU A 24 3.84 -1.02 4.03
N VAL A 25 5.02 -1.64 3.92
CA VAL A 25 6.30 -1.12 4.39
C VAL A 25 7.11 -0.68 3.18
N ILE A 26 7.57 0.57 3.19
CA ILE A 26 8.46 1.14 2.17
C ILE A 26 9.80 1.40 2.86
N THR A 27 10.84 0.66 2.48
CA THR A 27 12.20 0.86 3.01
C THR A 27 12.92 1.93 2.20
N GLU A 28 13.85 2.69 2.79
CA GLU A 28 14.71 3.62 2.04
C GLU A 28 13.95 4.53 1.04
N THR A 29 12.93 5.25 1.53
CA THR A 29 12.03 6.05 0.68
C THR A 29 12.78 7.02 -0.24
N VAL A 30 12.45 6.99 -1.52
CA VAL A 30 12.96 7.89 -2.57
C VAL A 30 11.84 8.76 -3.16
N PRO A 31 12.14 9.87 -3.87
CA PRO A 31 11.10 10.75 -4.41
C PRO A 31 10.06 10.06 -5.32
N SER A 32 10.46 8.99 -6.03
CA SER A 32 9.54 8.19 -6.85
C SER A 32 8.51 7.39 -6.05
N ASP A 33 8.67 7.28 -4.74
CA ASP A 33 7.69 6.64 -3.84
C ASP A 33 6.50 7.52 -3.51
N ALA A 34 6.64 8.84 -3.66
CA ALA A 34 5.53 9.76 -3.45
C ALA A 34 4.35 9.41 -4.37
N GLY A 35 3.13 9.59 -3.84
CA GLY A 35 1.91 9.25 -4.58
C GLY A 35 0.73 8.98 -3.68
N SER A 36 -0.39 8.66 -4.31
CA SER A 36 -1.61 8.22 -3.62
C SER A 36 -1.61 6.70 -3.51
N TYR A 37 -1.73 6.20 -2.28
CA TYR A 37 -1.82 4.79 -1.97
C TYR A 37 -3.23 4.48 -1.52
N GLU A 38 -3.78 3.39 -2.04
CA GLU A 38 -5.11 2.89 -1.70
C GLU A 38 -5.01 1.44 -1.25
N LEU A 39 -5.63 1.11 -0.13
CA LEU A 39 -5.77 -0.25 0.37
C LEU A 39 -7.21 -0.68 0.14
N ILE A 40 -7.40 -1.82 -0.51
CA ILE A 40 -8.71 -2.42 -0.74
C ILE A 40 -8.75 -3.76 -0.01
N ALA A 41 -9.68 -3.91 0.93
CA ALA A 41 -9.94 -5.16 1.64
C ALA A 41 -11.27 -5.74 1.14
N GLU A 42 -11.25 -6.97 0.64
CA GLU A 42 -12.39 -7.62 0.00
C GLU A 42 -12.68 -8.98 0.65
N ASN A 43 -13.97 -9.28 0.82
CA ASN A 43 -14.47 -10.59 1.21
C ASN A 43 -15.72 -10.95 0.37
N ALA A 44 -16.31 -12.12 0.61
CA ALA A 44 -17.45 -12.60 -0.18
C ALA A 44 -18.72 -11.72 -0.10
N LEU A 45 -18.81 -10.79 0.86
CA LEU A 45 -19.95 -9.89 1.04
C LEU A 45 -19.70 -8.49 0.48
N GLY A 46 -18.45 -8.16 0.11
CA GLY A 46 -18.10 -6.87 -0.48
C GLY A 46 -16.68 -6.43 -0.17
N SER A 47 -16.41 -5.15 -0.38
CA SER A 47 -15.10 -4.53 -0.18
C SER A 47 -15.20 -3.23 0.62
N ILE A 48 -14.11 -2.86 1.26
CA ILE A 48 -13.88 -1.53 1.82
C ILE A 48 -12.53 -1.01 1.36
N ASP A 49 -12.44 0.30 1.17
CA ASP A 49 -11.23 0.99 0.75
C ASP A 49 -10.76 2.04 1.79
N CYS A 50 -9.46 2.34 1.75
CA CYS A 50 -8.84 3.41 2.50
C CYS A 50 -7.69 4.00 1.68
N ALA A 51 -7.57 5.33 1.62
CA ALA A 51 -6.56 6.01 0.85
C ALA A 51 -5.68 6.93 1.72
N ALA A 52 -4.39 7.00 1.38
CA ALA A 52 -3.40 7.87 2.01
C ALA A 52 -2.47 8.46 0.94
N LYS A 53 -2.03 9.71 1.12
CA LYS A 53 -1.05 10.36 0.26
C LYS A 53 0.32 10.38 0.92
N LEU A 54 1.32 9.82 0.24
CA LEU A 54 2.72 9.87 0.68
C LEU A 54 3.43 11.04 0.00
N ILE A 55 4.10 11.86 0.82
CA ILE A 55 4.97 12.95 0.37
C ILE A 55 6.37 12.63 0.89
N VAL A 56 7.36 12.62 0.00
CA VAL A 56 8.78 12.39 0.32
C VAL A 56 9.53 13.71 0.10
N GLN A 57 10.42 14.08 1.04
CA GLN A 57 11.22 15.31 1.01
C GLN A 57 12.70 15.00 0.84
#